data_AF-A0A2G7H299-F1
#
_entry.id   AF-A0A2G7H299-F1
#
_cell.length_a   1.000
_cell.length_b   1.000
_cell.length_c   1.000
_cell.angle_alpha   90.00
_cell.angle_beta   90.00
_cell.angle_gamma   90.00
#
_symmetry.space_group_name_H-M   'P 1'
#
loop_
_entity.id
_entity.type
_entity.pdbx_description
1 polymer ?
#
loop_
_entity_poly.entity_id
_entity_poly.type
_entity_poly.pdbx_seq_one_letter_code
_entity_poly.pdbx_strand_id
1 'polypeptide(L)'
;MEFPTVCPACAGENRAEFTDSSVHDLTCAHCGARYCVFLRKQKFEVLFDLGTQALMDGYAREAVASFAAALERFFEFYVWAFTLERAANAEQEFGAALSGLEGTWRHVASQSERQLGMFALAYLLREGHEPDFLTARGLGTDFRNRVIHRGALPTRAEVEAYAALVFALIDRLLTELGPGAAHAELAQEQVFASHLAGLPDGVTAVFEEHPGMFRARRFGGLAPTPKLSPQPVPGQVPGQPRKPGKAVNDARAYQQALFRQALEERGALLRSFKGPPLNVPPGRE
;
A
#
# COMPACT_ATOMS: atom_id res chain seq x y z
N MET A 1 6.98 -11.80 9.03
CA MET A 1 6.26 -10.77 9.80
C MET A 1 4.80 -10.88 9.44
N GLU A 2 3.93 -10.84 10.43
CA GLU A 2 2.49 -10.90 10.25
C GLU A 2 1.85 -9.56 10.63
N PHE A 3 0.75 -9.20 9.96
CA PHE A 3 -0.12 -8.12 10.40
C PHE A 3 -1.43 -8.68 10.96
N PRO A 4 -2.02 -8.02 11.97
CA PRO A 4 -3.31 -8.42 12.50
C PRO A 4 -4.42 -8.02 11.52
N THR A 5 -5.39 -8.90 11.36
CA THR A 5 -6.64 -8.64 10.62
C THR A 5 -7.81 -9.25 11.38
N VAL A 6 -9.03 -8.73 11.19
CA VAL A 6 -10.22 -9.21 11.91
C VAL A 6 -11.11 -10.02 10.99
N CYS A 7 -11.46 -11.23 11.40
CA CYS A 7 -12.40 -12.06 10.63
C CYS A 7 -13.78 -11.39 10.57
N PRO A 8 -14.34 -11.13 9.37
CA PRO A 8 -15.64 -10.47 9.23
C PRO A 8 -16.82 -11.32 9.73
N ALA A 9 -16.64 -12.65 9.86
CA ALA A 9 -17.70 -13.56 10.28
C ALA A 9 -17.82 -13.73 11.80
N CYS A 10 -16.70 -13.76 12.53
CA CYS A 10 -16.69 -14.03 13.98
C CYS A 10 -16.03 -12.92 14.83
N ALA A 11 -15.48 -11.89 14.20
CA ALA A 11 -14.71 -10.82 14.84
C ALA A 11 -13.44 -11.29 15.59
N GLY A 12 -13.03 -12.56 15.43
CA GLY A 12 -11.76 -13.05 15.96
C GLY A 12 -10.57 -12.43 15.23
N GLU A 13 -9.53 -12.06 15.98
CA GLU A 13 -8.25 -11.63 15.42
C GLU A 13 -7.57 -12.81 14.72
N ASN A 14 -7.09 -12.55 13.51
CA ASN A 14 -6.30 -13.46 12.71
C ASN A 14 -4.98 -12.78 12.31
N ARG A 15 -4.02 -13.56 11.87
CA ARG A 15 -2.70 -13.08 11.45
C ARG A 15 -2.48 -13.43 9.99
N ALA A 16 -1.99 -12.46 9.23
CA ALA A 16 -1.67 -12.63 7.81
C ALA A 16 -0.22 -12.26 7.58
N GLU A 17 0.50 -13.07 6.82
CA GLU A 17 1.89 -12.77 6.46
C GLU A 17 1.93 -11.63 5.44
N PHE A 18 2.88 -10.71 5.61
CA PHE A 18 3.24 -9.81 4.52
C PHE A 18 3.85 -10.62 3.38
N THR A 19 3.35 -10.39 2.16
CA THR A 19 3.88 -10.98 0.93
C THR A 19 4.17 -9.87 -0.08
N ASP A 20 4.67 -10.21 -1.26
CA ASP A 20 4.76 -9.26 -2.38
C ASP A 20 3.38 -8.84 -2.92
N SER A 21 2.31 -9.54 -2.55
CA SER A 21 0.93 -9.19 -2.87
C SER A 21 0.33 -8.29 -1.77
N SER A 22 -0.43 -7.28 -2.18
CA SER A 22 -1.32 -6.51 -1.31
C SER A 22 -2.71 -7.14 -1.16
N VAL A 23 -2.90 -8.34 -1.70
CA VAL A 23 -4.14 -9.12 -1.65
C VAL A 23 -3.86 -10.43 -0.94
N HIS A 24 -4.62 -10.74 0.10
CA HIS A 24 -4.43 -11.90 0.96
C HIS A 24 -5.73 -12.70 1.07
N ASP A 25 -5.77 -13.89 0.46
CA ASP A 25 -6.89 -14.83 0.65
C ASP A 25 -6.66 -15.65 1.92
N LEU A 26 -7.56 -15.51 2.89
CA LEU A 26 -7.39 -16.04 4.24
C LEU A 26 -8.52 -16.99 4.63
N THR A 27 -8.19 -17.92 5.52
CA THR A 27 -9.15 -18.76 6.25
C THR A 27 -9.05 -18.43 7.74
N CYS A 28 -10.17 -18.15 8.37
CA CYS A 28 -10.21 -17.82 9.80
C CYS A 28 -9.85 -19.03 10.65
N ALA A 29 -8.81 -18.89 11.50
CA ALA A 29 -8.41 -19.94 12.43
C ALA A 29 -9.48 -20.25 13.50
N HIS A 30 -10.38 -19.31 13.80
CA HIS A 30 -11.40 -19.45 14.84
C HIS A 30 -12.69 -20.10 14.34
N CYS A 31 -13.17 -19.74 13.14
CA CYS A 31 -14.47 -20.18 12.64
C CYS A 31 -14.42 -20.85 11.25
N GLY A 32 -13.25 -20.96 10.63
CA GLY A 32 -13.07 -21.57 9.29
C GLY A 32 -13.61 -20.76 8.12
N ALA A 33 -14.17 -19.56 8.35
CA ALA A 33 -14.69 -18.71 7.28
C ALA A 33 -13.57 -18.22 6.35
N ARG A 34 -13.83 -18.23 5.04
CA ARG A 34 -12.95 -17.66 4.02
C ARG A 34 -13.24 -16.17 3.83
N TYR A 35 -12.20 -15.35 3.75
CA TYR A 35 -12.29 -13.92 3.49
C TYR A 35 -11.02 -13.45 2.78
N CYS A 36 -11.08 -12.30 2.12
CA CYS A 36 -9.96 -11.71 1.38
C CYS A 36 -9.63 -10.35 1.99
N VAL A 37 -8.37 -10.09 2.28
CA VAL A 37 -7.88 -8.80 2.78
C VAL A 37 -7.14 -8.07 1.67
N PHE A 38 -7.61 -6.86 1.38
CA PHE A 38 -6.99 -5.89 0.48
C PHE A 38 -6.25 -4.86 1.33
N LEU A 39 -4.93 -5.04 1.42
CA LEU A 39 -4.06 -4.22 2.24
C LEU A 39 -3.62 -2.97 1.48
N ARG A 40 -4.20 -1.81 1.82
CA ARG A 40 -3.76 -0.52 1.31
C ARG A 40 -2.49 -0.10 2.03
N LYS A 41 -1.36 -0.58 1.53
CA LYS A 41 -0.02 -0.23 1.99
C LYS A 41 0.94 -0.40 0.82
N GLN A 42 1.76 0.61 0.55
CA GLN A 42 2.73 0.56 -0.53
C GLN A 42 3.95 -0.25 -0.10
N LYS A 43 4.63 -0.89 -1.06
CA LYS A 43 5.74 -1.81 -0.78
C LYS A 43 6.88 -1.15 0.01
N PHE A 44 7.18 0.12 -0.26
CA PHE A 44 8.18 0.87 0.51
C PHE A 44 7.77 1.04 1.98
N GLU A 45 6.48 1.19 2.28
CA GLU A 45 5.98 1.32 3.65
C GLU A 45 6.12 -0.01 4.40
N VAL A 46 5.78 -1.13 3.76
CA VAL A 46 5.96 -2.48 4.32
C VAL A 46 7.43 -2.74 4.64
N LEU A 47 8.34 -2.42 3.71
CA LEU A 47 9.78 -2.62 3.89
C LEU A 47 10.35 -1.71 4.99
N PHE A 48 9.84 -0.49 5.13
CA PHE A 48 10.27 0.40 6.20
C PHE A 48 9.84 -0.15 7.57
N ASP A 49 8.60 -0.66 7.69
CA ASP A 49 8.11 -1.26 8.93
C ASP A 49 8.88 -2.54 9.28
N LEU A 50 9.25 -3.35 8.27
CA LEU A 50 10.15 -4.50 8.43
C LEU A 50 11.51 -4.08 8.99
N GLY A 51 12.09 -2.99 8.48
CA GLY A 51 13.35 -2.46 8.99
C GLY A 51 13.24 -1.97 10.44
N THR A 52 12.12 -1.35 10.78
CA THR A 52 11.83 -0.86 12.14
C THR A 52 11.71 -2.02 13.12
N GLN A 53 10.99 -3.07 12.75
CA GLN A 53 10.87 -4.27 13.59
C GLN A 53 12.22 -4.98 13.75
N ALA A 54 12.98 -5.16 12.67
CA ALA A 54 14.32 -5.75 12.74
C ALA A 54 15.23 -4.98 13.69
N LEU A 55 15.20 -3.64 13.65
CA LEU A 55 15.95 -2.80 14.57
C LEU A 55 15.51 -2.97 16.03
N MET A 56 14.20 -3.02 16.26
CA MET A 56 13.63 -3.24 17.60
C MET A 56 14.04 -4.60 18.18
N ASP A 57 14.11 -5.63 17.34
CA ASP A 57 14.49 -6.99 17.71
C ASP A 57 16.01 -7.21 17.80
N GLY A 58 16.82 -6.18 17.51
CA GLY A 58 18.28 -6.22 17.58
C GLY A 58 19.00 -6.71 16.32
N TYR A 59 18.26 -6.94 15.23
CA TYR A 59 18.77 -7.32 13.91
C TYR A 59 19.21 -6.08 13.11
N ALA A 60 20.31 -5.47 13.55
CA ALA A 60 20.79 -4.19 13.04
C ALA A 60 21.16 -4.22 11.55
N ARG A 61 21.75 -5.30 11.06
CA ARG A 61 22.16 -5.43 9.64
C ARG A 61 20.95 -5.61 8.73
N GLU A 62 20.00 -6.41 9.17
CA GLU A 62 18.72 -6.68 8.51
C GLU A 62 17.90 -5.39 8.41
N ALA A 63 17.86 -4.59 9.49
CA ALA A 63 17.23 -3.29 9.49
C ALA A 63 17.78 -2.37 8.40
N VAL A 64 19.11 -2.27 8.27
CA VAL A 64 19.74 -1.46 7.21
C VAL A 64 19.36 -1.96 5.82
N ALA A 65 19.34 -3.28 5.60
CA ALA A 65 18.93 -3.85 4.32
C ALA A 65 17.46 -3.51 3.99
N SER A 66 16.56 -3.61 4.96
CA SER A 66 15.15 -3.27 4.80
C SER A 66 14.91 -1.79 4.54
N PHE A 67 15.61 -0.88 5.24
CA PHE A 67 15.51 0.56 4.98
C PHE A 67 16.06 0.96 3.60
N ALA A 68 17.16 0.35 3.17
CA ALA A 68 17.69 0.56 1.82
C ALA A 68 16.70 0.09 0.75
N ALA A 69 16.12 -1.10 0.93
CA ALA A 69 15.10 -1.62 0.01
C ALA A 69 13.82 -0.77 0.00
N ALA A 70 13.43 -0.21 1.15
CA ALA A 70 12.31 0.73 1.23
C ALA A 70 12.56 1.96 0.37
N LEU A 71 13.75 2.56 0.44
CA LEU A 71 14.12 3.72 -0.39
C LEU A 71 14.11 3.38 -1.89
N GLU A 72 14.62 2.21 -2.27
CA GLU A 72 14.60 1.77 -3.67
C GLU A 72 13.18 1.58 -4.20
N ARG A 73 12.31 0.92 -3.42
CA ARG A 73 10.89 0.77 -3.79
C ARG A 73 10.14 2.11 -3.77
N PHE A 74 10.62 3.08 -2.99
CA PHE A 74 10.07 4.42 -3.02
C PHE A 74 10.42 5.17 -4.31
N PHE A 75 11.65 5.04 -4.82
CA PHE A 75 12.01 5.61 -6.12
C PHE A 75 11.18 5.04 -7.26
N GLU A 76 10.90 3.74 -7.23
CA GLU A 76 9.93 3.11 -8.14
C GLU A 76 8.54 3.74 -8.02
N PHE A 77 8.01 3.83 -6.79
CA PHE A 77 6.72 4.49 -6.53
C PHE A 77 6.67 5.92 -7.09
N TYR A 78 7.74 6.70 -6.92
CA TYR A 78 7.82 8.07 -7.44
C TYR A 78 7.77 8.10 -8.98
N VAL A 79 8.55 7.26 -9.65
CA VAL A 79 8.56 7.18 -11.12
C VAL A 79 7.17 6.80 -11.64
N TRP A 80 6.50 5.84 -10.98
CA TRP A 80 5.16 5.42 -11.34
C TRP A 80 4.15 6.56 -11.13
N ALA A 81 4.21 7.24 -9.99
CA ALA A 81 3.33 8.35 -9.66
C ALA A 81 3.44 9.47 -10.71
N PHE A 82 4.66 9.91 -11.01
CA PHE A 82 4.90 10.93 -12.03
C PHE A 82 4.46 10.50 -13.43
N THR A 83 4.77 9.26 -13.84
CA THR A 83 4.41 8.77 -15.18
C THR A 83 2.89 8.74 -15.37
N LEU A 84 2.16 8.25 -14.36
CA LEU A 84 0.70 8.17 -14.39
C LEU A 84 0.05 9.55 -14.22
N GLU A 85 0.63 10.45 -13.42
CA GLU A 85 0.23 11.87 -13.33
C GLU A 85 0.33 12.56 -14.71
N ARG A 86 1.44 12.35 -15.44
CA ARG A 86 1.60 12.87 -16.80
C ARG A 86 0.60 12.29 -17.79
N ALA A 87 0.31 10.99 -17.68
CA ALA A 87 -0.68 10.34 -18.52
C ALA A 87 -2.09 10.90 -18.25
N ALA A 88 -2.44 11.14 -16.98
CA ALA A 88 -3.69 11.79 -16.58
C ALA A 88 -3.81 13.18 -17.19
N ASN A 89 -2.78 14.02 -17.04
CA ASN A 89 -2.75 15.38 -17.59
C ASN A 89 -2.80 15.42 -19.12
N ALA A 90 -2.35 14.34 -19.78
CA ALA A 90 -2.47 14.17 -21.23
C ALA A 90 -3.78 13.50 -21.66
N GLU A 91 -4.72 13.30 -20.72
CA GLU A 91 -6.01 12.66 -20.92
C GLU A 91 -5.87 11.27 -21.57
N GLN A 92 -4.87 10.50 -21.18
CA GLN A 92 -4.72 9.11 -21.62
C GLN A 92 -5.70 8.20 -20.87
N GLU A 93 -5.96 7.04 -21.44
CA GLU A 93 -6.67 5.96 -20.75
C GLU A 93 -5.73 5.32 -19.72
N PHE A 94 -6.21 5.10 -18.50
CA PHE A 94 -5.39 4.64 -17.38
C PHE A 94 -4.77 3.25 -17.63
N GLY A 95 -5.54 2.30 -18.13
CA GLY A 95 -5.07 0.94 -18.45
C GLY A 95 -3.98 0.94 -19.51
N ALA A 96 -4.12 1.74 -20.57
CA ALA A 96 -3.10 1.93 -21.59
C ALA A 96 -1.82 2.53 -21.02
N ALA A 97 -1.94 3.57 -20.18
CA ALA A 97 -0.81 4.20 -19.51
C ALA A 97 -0.08 3.23 -18.56
N LEU A 98 -0.85 2.50 -17.74
CA LEU A 98 -0.32 1.50 -16.81
C LEU A 98 0.39 0.36 -17.55
N SER A 99 -0.22 -0.18 -18.62
CA SER A 99 0.38 -1.23 -19.45
C SER A 99 1.68 -0.78 -20.11
N GLY A 100 1.73 0.47 -20.61
CA GLY A 100 2.95 1.08 -21.15
C GLY A 100 4.05 1.23 -20.09
N LEU A 101 3.68 1.66 -18.88
CA LEU A 101 4.59 1.77 -17.74
C LEU A 101 5.12 0.40 -17.32
N GLU A 102 4.28 -0.60 -17.11
CA GLU A 102 4.68 -1.98 -16.77
C GLU A 102 5.56 -2.59 -17.87
N GLY A 103 5.21 -2.36 -19.13
CA GLY A 103 6.01 -2.76 -20.28
C GLY A 103 7.43 -2.19 -20.25
N THR A 104 7.54 -0.90 -19.93
CA THR A 104 8.82 -0.21 -19.78
C THR A 104 9.58 -0.72 -18.55
N TRP A 105 8.89 -0.88 -17.41
CA TRP A 105 9.48 -1.29 -16.13
C TRP A 105 10.14 -2.66 -16.21
N ARG A 106 9.60 -3.60 -17.00
CA ARG A 106 10.19 -4.92 -17.24
C ARG A 106 11.65 -4.87 -17.72
N HIS A 107 12.07 -3.80 -18.40
CA HIS A 107 13.45 -3.64 -18.86
C HIS A 107 14.44 -3.21 -17.77
N VAL A 108 13.94 -2.70 -16.65
CA VAL A 108 14.76 -2.15 -15.55
C VAL A 108 14.49 -2.80 -14.20
N ALA A 109 13.51 -3.69 -14.09
CA ALA A 109 13.04 -4.29 -12.83
C ALA A 109 14.15 -4.95 -11.99
N SER A 110 15.20 -5.49 -12.62
CA SER A 110 16.33 -6.16 -11.93
C SER A 110 17.59 -5.29 -11.80
N GLN A 111 17.53 -4.00 -12.13
CA GLN A 111 18.70 -3.13 -12.23
C GLN A 111 18.52 -1.84 -11.42
N SER A 112 18.91 -1.88 -10.13
CA SER A 112 18.75 -0.77 -9.19
C SER A 112 19.38 0.54 -9.66
N GLU A 113 20.57 0.50 -10.26
CA GLU A 113 21.24 1.68 -10.81
C GLU A 113 20.44 2.32 -11.97
N ARG A 114 19.78 1.51 -12.81
CA ARG A 114 18.91 2.03 -13.88
C ARG A 114 17.62 2.62 -13.32
N GLN A 115 17.06 2.01 -12.27
CA GLN A 115 15.91 2.56 -11.56
C GLN A 115 16.23 3.93 -10.94
N LEU A 116 17.42 4.06 -10.33
CA LEU A 116 17.89 5.34 -9.78
C LEU A 116 18.06 6.41 -10.87
N GLY A 117 18.60 6.04 -12.04
CA GLY A 117 18.69 6.94 -13.20
C GLY A 117 17.31 7.38 -13.73
N MET A 118 16.35 6.46 -13.81
CA MET A 118 14.97 6.79 -14.18
C MET A 118 14.32 7.72 -13.17
N PHE A 119 14.53 7.49 -11.87
CA PHE A 119 14.07 8.38 -10.81
C PHE A 119 14.67 9.78 -10.95
N ALA A 120 15.99 9.90 -11.12
CA ALA A 120 16.65 11.20 -11.24
C ALA A 120 16.08 12.04 -12.39
N LEU A 121 15.84 11.41 -13.54
CA LEU A 121 15.21 12.06 -14.68
C LEU A 121 13.74 12.41 -14.42
N ALA A 122 12.96 11.49 -13.84
CA ALA A 122 11.56 11.74 -13.47
C ALA A 122 11.44 12.92 -12.51
N TYR A 123 12.33 12.99 -11.50
CA TYR A 123 12.41 14.09 -10.55
C TYR A 123 12.70 15.42 -11.27
N LEU A 124 13.75 15.49 -12.08
CA LEU A 124 14.10 16.69 -12.83
C LEU A 124 12.95 17.18 -13.71
N LEU A 125 12.28 16.27 -14.41
CA LEU A 125 11.17 16.61 -15.30
C LEU A 125 9.92 17.08 -14.56
N ARG A 126 9.72 16.61 -13.33
CA ARG A 126 8.56 16.98 -12.51
C ARG A 126 8.78 18.25 -11.71
N GLU A 127 9.90 18.34 -11.00
CA GLU A 127 10.21 19.43 -10.07
C GLU A 127 10.90 20.62 -10.75
N GLY A 128 11.45 20.42 -11.97
CA GLY A 128 12.13 21.47 -12.72
C GLY A 128 13.54 21.81 -12.20
N HIS A 129 14.05 21.06 -11.23
CA HIS A 129 15.41 21.18 -10.72
C HIS A 129 16.02 19.80 -10.44
N GLU A 130 17.35 19.75 -10.35
CA GLU A 130 18.04 18.50 -10.04
C GLU A 130 17.76 18.03 -8.60
N PRO A 131 17.78 16.71 -8.34
CA PRO A 131 17.63 16.17 -7.00
C PRO A 131 18.93 16.34 -6.20
N ASP A 132 19.02 17.43 -5.45
CA ASP A 132 20.17 17.82 -4.61
C ASP A 132 20.62 16.75 -3.59
N PHE A 133 19.72 15.84 -3.24
CA PHE A 133 19.96 14.73 -2.31
C PHE A 133 20.59 13.48 -2.95
N LEU A 134 20.71 13.38 -4.29
CA LEU A 134 21.37 12.25 -4.97
C LEU A 134 22.91 12.31 -4.81
N THR A 135 23.35 12.26 -3.58
CA THR A 135 24.76 12.20 -3.17
C THR A 135 24.99 11.00 -2.27
N ALA A 136 26.24 10.54 -2.14
CA ALA A 136 26.58 9.44 -1.24
C ALA A 136 26.14 9.71 0.21
N ARG A 137 26.21 10.98 0.65
CA ARG A 137 25.72 11.41 1.96
C ARG A 137 24.19 11.42 2.00
N GLY A 138 23.52 12.03 1.02
CA GLY A 138 22.06 12.18 1.01
C GLY A 138 21.31 10.85 0.93
N LEU A 139 21.91 9.82 0.34
CA LEU A 139 21.36 8.47 0.26
C LEU A 139 21.92 7.50 1.32
N GLY A 140 22.91 7.93 2.10
CA GLY A 140 23.64 7.07 3.02
C GLY A 140 24.33 5.87 2.34
N THR A 141 24.75 6.01 1.08
CA THR A 141 25.29 4.93 0.24
C THR A 141 26.53 4.29 0.85
N ASP A 142 27.44 5.09 1.42
CA ASP A 142 28.68 4.57 2.03
C ASP A 142 28.39 3.72 3.27
N PHE A 143 27.43 4.16 4.09
CA PHE A 143 26.98 3.41 5.26
C PHE A 143 26.33 2.10 4.86
N ARG A 144 25.33 2.17 3.96
CA ARG A 144 24.65 1.00 3.38
C ARG A 144 25.66 0.00 2.82
N ASN A 145 26.59 0.46 1.98
CA ASN A 145 27.55 -0.40 1.30
C ASN A 145 28.49 -1.11 2.30
N ARG A 146 28.92 -0.38 3.33
CA ARG A 146 29.74 -0.94 4.41
C ARG A 146 29.01 -2.07 5.15
N VAL A 147 27.73 -1.87 5.48
CA VAL A 147 26.93 -2.86 6.23
C VAL A 147 26.51 -4.04 5.36
N ILE A 148 25.94 -3.77 4.19
CA ILE A 148 25.35 -4.81 3.32
C ILE A 148 26.44 -5.62 2.61
N HIS A 149 27.41 -4.95 1.98
CA HIS A 149 28.38 -5.61 1.09
C HIS A 149 29.71 -5.94 1.77
N ARG A 150 30.14 -5.16 2.78
CA ARG A 150 31.42 -5.41 3.48
C ARG A 150 31.24 -6.13 4.82
N GLY A 151 30.01 -6.46 5.19
CA GLY A 151 29.71 -7.25 6.39
C GLY A 151 29.96 -6.53 7.72
N ALA A 152 30.02 -5.19 7.72
CA ALA A 152 30.13 -4.45 8.98
C ALA A 152 28.86 -4.64 9.83
N LEU A 153 29.06 -4.77 11.14
CA LEU A 153 27.98 -4.81 12.13
C LEU A 153 27.80 -3.40 12.70
N PRO A 154 26.76 -2.66 12.29
CA PRO A 154 26.56 -1.29 12.75
C PRO A 154 26.03 -1.27 14.19
N THR A 155 26.32 -0.20 14.91
CA THR A 155 25.68 0.09 16.19
C THR A 155 24.22 0.50 15.98
N ARG A 156 23.38 0.32 17.00
CA ARG A 156 21.98 0.78 16.97
C ARG A 156 21.86 2.26 16.59
N ALA A 157 22.71 3.13 17.15
CA ALA A 157 22.71 4.57 16.86
C ALA A 157 23.01 4.88 15.38
N GLU A 158 23.94 4.15 14.75
CA GLU A 158 24.21 4.30 13.31
C GLU A 158 23.00 3.88 12.47
N VAL A 159 22.31 2.79 12.85
CA VAL A 159 21.11 2.34 12.14
C VAL A 159 19.94 3.32 12.32
N GLU A 160 19.74 3.85 13.54
CA GLU A 160 18.73 4.88 13.81
C GLU A 160 18.99 6.16 12.98
N ALA A 161 20.26 6.59 12.87
CA ALA A 161 20.62 7.73 12.03
C ALA A 161 20.35 7.47 10.55
N TYR A 162 20.63 6.27 10.05
CA TYR A 162 20.32 5.89 8.67
C TYR A 162 18.81 5.79 8.42
N ALA A 163 18.06 5.18 9.34
CA ALA A 163 16.60 5.09 9.27
C ALA A 163 15.96 6.49 9.23
N ALA A 164 16.43 7.42 10.08
CA ALA A 164 15.97 8.79 10.10
C ALA A 164 16.26 9.54 8.79
N LEU A 165 17.44 9.32 8.20
CA LEU A 165 17.80 9.87 6.88
C LEU A 165 16.86 9.34 5.78
N VAL A 166 16.65 8.02 5.72
CA VAL A 166 15.75 7.41 4.73
C VAL A 166 14.32 7.90 4.91
N PHE A 167 13.83 7.93 6.16
CA PHE A 167 12.51 8.44 6.49
C PHE A 167 12.33 9.88 6.02
N ALA A 168 13.27 10.78 6.37
CA ALA A 168 13.19 12.19 6.02
C ALA A 168 13.19 12.41 4.50
N LEU A 169 13.98 11.63 3.76
CA LEU A 169 14.01 11.70 2.30
C LEU A 169 12.69 11.24 1.69
N ILE A 170 12.16 10.09 2.13
CA ILE A 170 10.87 9.58 1.66
C ILE A 170 9.74 10.58 2.01
N ASP A 171 9.72 11.13 3.23
CA ASP A 171 8.73 12.12 3.68
C ASP A 171 8.78 13.41 2.85
N ARG A 172 10.00 13.93 2.57
CA ARG A 172 10.22 15.07 1.68
C ARG A 172 9.64 14.80 0.28
N LEU A 173 10.05 13.70 -0.36
CA LEU A 173 9.64 13.38 -1.72
C LEU A 173 8.13 13.09 -1.82
N LEU A 174 7.54 12.53 -0.77
CA LEU A 174 6.10 12.35 -0.68
C LEU A 174 5.35 13.67 -0.52
N THR A 175 5.94 14.64 0.17
CA THR A 175 5.40 15.99 0.29
C THR A 175 5.48 16.72 -1.06
N GLU A 176 6.60 16.59 -1.77
CA GLU A 176 6.80 17.11 -3.13
C GLU A 176 5.83 16.45 -4.14
N LEU A 177 5.60 15.14 -4.03
CA LEU A 177 4.58 14.43 -4.82
C LEU A 177 3.17 14.99 -4.57
N GLY A 178 2.82 15.27 -3.32
CA GLY A 178 1.51 15.81 -2.97
C GLY A 178 0.38 14.94 -3.54
N PRO A 179 -0.63 15.54 -4.22
CA PRO A 179 -1.72 14.79 -4.88
C PRO A 179 -1.24 13.80 -5.94
N GLY A 180 -0.07 14.02 -6.55
CA GLY A 180 0.49 13.17 -7.59
C GLY A 180 0.75 11.73 -7.12
N ALA A 181 1.01 11.53 -5.83
CA ALA A 181 1.20 10.21 -5.22
C ALA A 181 0.00 9.27 -5.44
N ALA A 182 -1.23 9.82 -5.50
CA ALA A 182 -2.43 9.02 -5.68
C ALA A 182 -2.46 8.29 -7.03
N HIS A 183 -1.78 8.81 -8.06
CA HIS A 183 -1.74 8.16 -9.37
C HIS A 183 -1.06 6.79 -9.32
N ALA A 184 -0.01 6.63 -8.52
CA ALA A 184 0.61 5.31 -8.29
C ALA A 184 -0.29 4.39 -7.45
N GLU A 185 -1.03 4.94 -6.49
CA GLU A 185 -1.96 4.18 -5.66
C GLU A 185 -3.11 3.56 -6.49
N LEU A 186 -3.51 4.21 -7.60
CA LEU A 186 -4.49 3.66 -8.53
C LEU A 186 -4.06 2.33 -9.16
N ALA A 187 -2.76 2.09 -9.34
CA ALA A 187 -2.28 0.81 -9.86
C ALA A 187 -2.57 -0.32 -8.87
N GLN A 188 -2.42 -0.07 -7.56
CA GLN A 188 -2.82 -1.02 -6.52
C GLN A 188 -4.34 -1.23 -6.51
N GLU A 189 -5.13 -0.17 -6.65
CA GLU A 189 -6.61 -0.30 -6.68
C GLU A 189 -7.09 -1.07 -7.94
N GLN A 190 -6.37 -0.97 -9.08
CA GLN A 190 -6.65 -1.80 -10.26
C GLN A 190 -6.42 -3.29 -9.96
N VAL A 191 -5.35 -3.64 -9.24
CA VAL A 191 -5.11 -5.03 -8.77
C VAL A 191 -6.26 -5.49 -7.87
N PHE A 192 -6.70 -4.62 -6.95
CA PHE A 192 -7.83 -4.92 -6.06
C PHE A 192 -9.12 -5.17 -6.82
N ALA A 193 -9.46 -4.29 -7.77
CA ALA A 193 -10.66 -4.43 -8.60
C ALA A 193 -10.64 -5.74 -9.39
N SER A 194 -9.50 -6.10 -10.00
CA SER A 194 -9.35 -7.34 -10.75
C SER A 194 -9.52 -8.59 -9.88
N HIS A 195 -8.94 -8.63 -8.67
CA HIS A 195 -9.11 -9.78 -7.77
C HIS A 195 -10.51 -9.85 -7.18
N LEU A 196 -11.08 -8.70 -6.79
CA LEU A 196 -12.44 -8.60 -6.26
C LEU A 196 -13.48 -9.16 -7.24
N ALA A 197 -13.32 -8.89 -8.54
CA ALA A 197 -14.20 -9.41 -9.58
C ALA A 197 -14.15 -10.95 -9.72
N GLY A 198 -13.05 -11.58 -9.29
CA GLY A 198 -12.83 -13.03 -9.33
C GLY A 198 -13.13 -13.77 -8.03
N LEU A 199 -13.56 -13.08 -6.97
CA LEU A 199 -13.79 -13.73 -5.67
C LEU A 199 -14.95 -14.74 -5.72
N PRO A 200 -14.79 -15.94 -5.12
CA PRO A 200 -15.89 -16.90 -5.02
C PRO A 200 -17.07 -16.36 -4.20
N ASP A 201 -18.27 -16.86 -4.49
CA ASP A 201 -19.45 -16.57 -3.69
C ASP A 201 -19.23 -16.98 -2.21
N GLY A 202 -19.65 -16.10 -1.30
CA GLY A 202 -19.50 -16.30 0.15
C GLY A 202 -18.14 -15.88 0.74
N VAL A 203 -17.18 -15.43 -0.08
CA VAL A 203 -15.93 -14.82 0.42
C VAL A 203 -16.14 -13.33 0.66
N THR A 204 -15.90 -12.88 1.90
CA THR A 204 -16.00 -11.47 2.25
C THR A 204 -14.71 -10.72 1.94
N ALA A 205 -14.80 -9.58 1.26
CA ALA A 205 -13.70 -8.64 1.07
C ALA A 205 -13.57 -7.69 2.27
N VAL A 206 -12.35 -7.52 2.77
CA VAL A 206 -11.98 -6.60 3.85
C VAL A 206 -10.92 -5.66 3.30
N PHE A 207 -11.15 -4.35 3.41
CA PHE A 207 -10.16 -3.34 3.02
C PHE A 207 -9.50 -2.80 4.28
N GLU A 208 -8.19 -2.96 4.38
CA GLU A 208 -7.43 -2.50 5.54
C GLU A 208 -6.49 -1.37 5.14
N GLU A 209 -6.64 -0.25 5.86
CA GLU A 209 -5.64 0.82 5.85
C GLU A 209 -4.77 0.65 7.08
N HIS A 210 -3.56 0.14 6.88
CA HIS A 210 -2.64 0.02 8.00
C HIS A 210 -2.03 1.39 8.28
N PRO A 211 -2.07 1.89 9.53
CA PRO A 211 -1.34 3.10 9.90
C PRO A 211 0.15 2.80 9.71
N GLY A 212 0.79 3.52 8.79
CA GLY A 212 2.24 3.52 8.58
C GLY A 212 2.80 4.88 8.97
N MET A 213 4.09 4.96 9.28
CA MET A 213 4.71 6.23 9.70
C MET A 213 4.57 7.33 8.64
N PHE A 214 4.54 6.96 7.35
CA PHE A 214 4.34 7.87 6.22
C PHE A 214 2.87 8.30 6.02
N ARG A 215 1.92 7.58 6.62
CA ARG A 215 0.48 7.85 6.54
C ARG A 215 -0.04 8.64 7.73
N ALA A 216 0.48 8.38 8.93
CA ALA A 216 0.10 9.09 10.15
C ALA A 216 0.31 10.61 10.03
N ARG A 217 1.30 11.05 9.25
CA ARG A 217 1.55 12.48 8.96
C ARG A 217 0.66 13.07 7.88
N ARG A 218 0.30 12.32 6.84
CA ARG A 218 -0.56 12.83 5.74
C ARG A 218 -2.05 12.77 6.04
N PHE A 219 -2.46 11.76 6.79
CA PHE A 219 -3.84 11.51 7.17
C PHE A 219 -4.06 11.81 8.66
N GLY A 220 -3.21 12.63 9.29
CA GLY A 220 -3.24 12.96 10.73
C GLY A 220 -4.53 13.63 11.25
N GLY A 221 -5.59 13.70 10.45
CA GLY A 221 -6.96 14.03 10.84
C GLY A 221 -7.98 12.88 10.73
N LEU A 222 -7.64 11.76 10.09
CA LEU A 222 -8.42 10.53 10.17
C LEU A 222 -7.92 9.75 11.37
N ALA A 223 -8.50 10.02 12.53
CA ALA A 223 -8.50 9.06 13.62
C ALA A 223 -8.82 7.67 13.03
N PRO A 224 -8.22 6.57 13.54
CA PRO A 224 -8.68 5.24 13.16
C PRO A 224 -10.19 5.27 13.25
N THR A 225 -10.86 4.98 12.13
CA THR A 225 -12.31 4.83 12.12
C THR A 225 -12.65 4.03 13.35
N PRO A 226 -13.47 4.57 14.28
CA PRO A 226 -13.70 3.91 15.55
C PRO A 226 -14.08 2.48 15.22
N LYS A 227 -13.40 1.52 15.87
CA LYS A 227 -13.79 0.12 15.82
C LYS A 227 -15.27 0.08 16.20
N LEU A 228 -16.16 0.10 15.21
CA LEU A 228 -17.57 -0.09 15.45
C LEU A 228 -17.72 -1.58 15.72
N SER A 229 -17.54 -1.93 16.98
CA SER A 229 -18.20 -3.10 17.55
C SER A 229 -19.66 -3.05 17.06
N PRO A 230 -20.20 -4.12 16.46
CA PRO A 230 -21.62 -4.16 16.15
C PRO A 230 -22.37 -3.89 17.45
N GLN A 231 -23.06 -2.76 17.55
CA GLN A 231 -23.93 -2.56 18.70
C GLN A 231 -24.98 -3.67 18.68
N PRO A 232 -25.27 -4.30 19.83
CA PRO A 232 -26.32 -5.28 19.90
C PRO A 232 -27.64 -4.63 19.50
N VAL A 233 -28.30 -5.21 18.51
CA VAL A 233 -29.64 -4.80 18.07
C VAL A 233 -30.57 -4.85 19.30
N PRO A 234 -31.29 -3.76 19.63
CA PRO A 234 -32.24 -3.78 20.74
C PRO A 234 -33.31 -4.87 20.48
N GLY A 235 -33.33 -5.90 21.33
CA GLY A 235 -34.35 -6.96 21.30
C GLY A 235 -33.88 -8.40 21.06
N GLN A 236 -32.58 -8.70 21.02
CA GLN A 236 -32.11 -10.10 20.95
C GLN A 236 -32.02 -10.76 22.33
N VAL A 237 -32.91 -11.72 22.58
CA VAL A 237 -32.84 -12.65 23.71
C VAL A 237 -31.76 -13.71 23.40
N PRO A 238 -30.83 -14.03 24.33
CA PRO A 238 -29.82 -15.06 24.11
C PRO A 238 -30.48 -16.44 23.95
N GLY A 239 -30.20 -17.15 22.84
CA GLY A 239 -30.54 -18.58 22.70
C GLY A 239 -31.35 -19.02 21.47
N GLN A 240 -31.67 -18.14 20.51
CA GLN A 240 -32.31 -18.59 19.25
C GLN A 240 -31.31 -18.79 18.10
N PRO A 241 -31.41 -19.91 17.34
CA PRO A 241 -30.60 -20.12 16.15
C PRO A 241 -30.92 -19.08 15.07
N ARG A 242 -29.89 -18.38 14.59
CA ARG A 242 -30.00 -17.41 13.49
C ARG A 242 -30.45 -18.13 12.21
N LYS A 243 -31.54 -17.64 11.58
CA LYS A 243 -31.91 -18.03 10.21
C LYS A 243 -30.84 -17.50 9.23
N PRO A 244 -30.25 -18.34 8.35
CA PRO A 244 -29.03 -18.00 7.61
C PRO A 244 -29.26 -17.24 6.29
N GLY A 245 -30.29 -16.40 6.17
CA GLY A 245 -30.75 -15.92 4.85
C GLY A 245 -30.69 -14.41 4.55
N LYS A 246 -30.67 -13.53 5.56
CA LYS A 246 -30.81 -12.06 5.34
C LYS A 246 -29.55 -11.24 5.67
N ALA A 247 -28.89 -11.54 6.79
CA ALA A 247 -27.75 -10.75 7.28
C ALA A 247 -26.50 -10.79 6.36
N VAL A 248 -26.34 -11.86 5.56
CA VAL A 248 -25.19 -12.02 4.65
C VAL A 248 -25.35 -11.13 3.41
N ASN A 249 -26.58 -10.93 2.94
CA ASN A 249 -26.87 -10.04 1.80
C ASN A 249 -26.74 -8.56 2.19
N ASP A 250 -27.13 -8.20 3.41
CA ASP A 250 -26.98 -6.84 3.93
C ASP A 250 -25.51 -6.47 4.16
N ALA A 251 -24.68 -7.41 4.62
CA ALA A 251 -23.23 -7.20 4.77
C ALA A 251 -22.52 -7.04 3.42
N ARG A 252 -22.89 -7.83 2.39
CA ARG A 252 -22.36 -7.72 1.03
C ARG A 252 -22.72 -6.39 0.38
N ALA A 253 -23.98 -5.96 0.52
CA ALA A 253 -24.44 -4.68 0.00
C ALA A 253 -23.75 -3.50 0.71
N TYR A 254 -23.59 -3.58 2.03
CA TYR A 254 -22.90 -2.57 2.83
C TYR A 254 -21.40 -2.46 2.47
N GLN A 255 -20.72 -3.58 2.25
CA GLN A 255 -19.31 -3.60 1.85
C GLN A 255 -19.09 -3.13 0.41
N GLN A 256 -19.99 -3.49 -0.52
CA GLN A 256 -20.00 -2.93 -1.87
C GLN A 256 -20.30 -1.43 -1.89
N ALA A 257 -21.09 -0.94 -0.93
CA ALA A 257 -21.34 0.49 -0.74
C ALA A 257 -20.12 1.22 -0.17
N LEU A 258 -19.43 0.66 0.83
CA LEU A 258 -18.17 1.21 1.34
C LEU A 258 -17.05 1.21 0.28
N PHE A 259 -16.99 0.17 -0.56
CA PHE A 259 -16.07 0.11 -1.68
C PHE A 259 -16.43 1.12 -2.78
N ARG A 260 -17.71 1.24 -3.15
CA ARG A 260 -18.18 2.29 -4.07
C ARG A 260 -17.89 3.68 -3.52
N GLN A 261 -18.11 3.91 -2.24
CA GLN A 261 -17.81 5.17 -1.58
C GLN A 261 -16.30 5.46 -1.60
N ALA A 262 -15.44 4.49 -1.28
CA ALA A 262 -13.98 4.65 -1.38
C ALA A 262 -13.51 4.90 -2.82
N LEU A 263 -14.12 4.21 -3.80
CA LEU A 263 -13.90 4.42 -5.23
C LEU A 263 -14.50 5.74 -5.74
N GLU A 264 -15.55 6.29 -5.14
CA GLU A 264 -16.18 7.57 -5.50
C GLU A 264 -15.40 8.75 -4.91
N GLU A 265 -14.98 8.63 -3.64
CA GLU A 265 -14.11 9.58 -2.94
C GLU A 265 -12.77 9.72 -3.66
N ARG A 266 -12.17 8.61 -4.10
CA ARG A 266 -10.94 8.59 -4.91
C ARG A 266 -11.20 8.70 -6.41
N GLY A 267 -12.41 8.40 -6.86
CA GLY A 267 -12.89 8.57 -8.22
C GLY A 267 -12.80 10.01 -8.68
N ALA A 268 -12.82 10.96 -7.73
CA ALA A 268 -12.48 12.35 -7.96
C ALA A 268 -11.09 12.55 -8.60
N LEU A 269 -10.11 11.74 -8.25
CA LEU A 269 -8.76 11.76 -8.81
C LEU A 269 -8.71 11.00 -10.14
N LEU A 270 -9.54 9.95 -10.32
CA LEU A 270 -9.74 9.24 -11.61
C LEU A 270 -10.49 10.06 -12.66
N ARG A 271 -11.26 11.09 -12.26
CA ARG A 271 -11.91 12.05 -13.18
C ARG A 271 -10.90 12.85 -14.03
N SER A 272 -9.60 12.74 -13.73
CA SER A 272 -8.52 13.30 -14.55
C SER A 272 -8.12 12.43 -15.76
N PHE A 273 -8.45 11.13 -15.78
CA PHE A 273 -8.19 10.24 -16.92
C PHE A 273 -9.42 10.19 -17.86
N LYS A 274 -9.18 9.98 -19.17
CA LYS A 274 -10.26 9.74 -20.14
C LYS A 274 -10.72 8.28 -20.06
N GLY A 275 -12.02 8.06 -19.86
CA GLY A 275 -12.65 6.74 -19.90
C GLY A 275 -13.66 6.52 -18.77
N PRO A 276 -14.48 5.44 -18.82
CA PRO A 276 -15.30 5.06 -17.67
C PRO A 276 -14.39 4.78 -16.47
N PRO A 277 -14.80 5.12 -15.22
CA PRO A 277 -14.05 4.73 -14.04
C PRO A 277 -13.87 3.20 -14.05
N LEU A 278 -12.65 2.75 -13.71
CA LEU A 278 -12.22 1.35 -13.55
C LEU A 278 -13.40 0.37 -13.56
N ASN A 279 -13.48 -0.51 -14.57
CA ASN A 279 -14.59 -1.45 -14.78
C ASN A 279 -15.12 -2.05 -13.46
N VAL A 280 -16.13 -1.40 -12.87
CA VAL A 280 -16.90 -1.95 -11.78
C VAL A 280 -17.84 -2.93 -12.44
N PRO A 281 -17.77 -4.24 -12.15
CA PRO A 281 -18.72 -5.18 -12.71
C PRO A 281 -20.13 -4.71 -12.37
N PRO A 282 -21.07 -4.66 -13.34
CA PRO A 282 -22.44 -4.26 -13.05
C PRO A 282 -22.97 -5.19 -11.97
N GLY A 283 -23.52 -4.59 -10.90
CA GLY A 283 -24.21 -5.34 -9.86
C GLY A 283 -25.24 -6.21 -10.53
N ARG A 284 -25.08 -7.53 -10.44
CA ARG A 284 -26.13 -8.46 -10.85
C ARG A 284 -27.28 -8.24 -9.87
N GLU A 285 -28.39 -7.74 -10.40
CA GLU A 285 -29.69 -7.61 -9.72
C GLU A 285 -30.15 -8.95 -9.15
#